data_AF-A0A924XS34-F1
#
_entry.id   AF-A0A924XS34-F1
#
_cell.length_a   1.000
_cell.length_b   1.000
_cell.length_c   1.000
_cell.angle_alpha   90.00
_cell.angle_beta   90.00
_cell.angle_gamma   90.00
#
_symmetry.space_group_name_H-M   'P 1'
#
loop_
_entity.id
_entity.type
_entity.pdbx_description
1 polymer ?
#
loop_
_entity_poly.entity_id
_entity_poly.type
_entity_poly.pdbx_seq_one_letter_code
_entity_poly.pdbx_strand_id
1 'polypeptide(L)' 'MDWNEETIARLRQLWQDGHSTAEIGRRMGITKNAVVGKAHRLVLSPRPSPIRRGPADGPIVRRAPRRPTGPTLPAL' A
#
# COMPACT_ATOMS: atom_id res chain seq x y z
N MET A 1 15.12 -3.26 2.49
CA MET A 1 14.97 -3.61 1.07
C MET A 1 15.36 -2.40 0.27
N ASP A 2 16.44 -2.52 -0.47
CA ASP A 2 17.01 -1.42 -1.23
C ASP A 2 16.27 -1.23 -2.56
N TRP A 3 15.91 0.02 -2.83
CA TRP A 3 15.32 0.40 -4.11
C TRP A 3 16.44 0.65 -5.12
N ASN A 4 17.03 -0.44 -5.59
CA ASN A 4 18.03 -0.40 -6.65
C ASN A 4 17.41 0.03 -7.99
N GLU A 5 18.26 0.47 -8.92
CA GLU A 5 17.84 0.87 -10.27
C GLU A 5 17.10 -0.25 -11.01
N GLU A 6 17.53 -1.50 -10.85
CA GLU A 6 16.87 -2.66 -11.46
C GLU A 6 15.43 -2.84 -10.92
N THR A 7 15.24 -2.70 -9.60
CA THR A 7 13.91 -2.74 -8.96
C THR A 7 13.03 -1.58 -9.41
N ILE A 8 13.61 -0.40 -9.60
CA ILE A 8 12.91 0.79 -10.10
C ILE A 8 12.50 0.60 -11.56
N ALA A 9 13.38 0.06 -12.40
CA ALA A 9 13.11 -0.24 -13.80
C ALA A 9 11.95 -1.26 -13.91
N ARG A 10 12.00 -2.32 -13.11
CA ARG A 10 10.94 -3.33 -13.07
C ARG A 10 9.61 -2.77 -12.57
N LEU A 11 9.62 -1.90 -11.56
CA LEU A 11 8.45 -1.17 -11.10
C LEU A 11 7.84 -0.33 -12.23
N ARG A 12 8.67 0.43 -12.96
CA ARG A 12 8.23 1.28 -14.07
C ARG A 12 7.62 0.47 -15.21
N GLN A 13 8.23 -0.65 -15.59
CA GLN A 13 7.68 -1.55 -16.62
C GLN A 13 6.29 -2.05 -16.22
N LEU A 14 6.18 -2.67 -15.04
CA LEU A 14 4.89 -3.22 -14.57
C LEU A 14 3.82 -2.14 -14.38
N TRP A 15 4.23 -0.91 -14.05
CA TRP A 15 3.35 0.25 -13.96
C TRP A 15 2.83 0.69 -15.32
N GLN A 16 3.68 0.72 -16.35
CA GLN A 16 3.30 1.03 -17.74
C GLN A 16 2.41 -0.06 -18.35
N ASP A 17 2.74 -1.33 -18.12
CA ASP A 17 1.90 -2.49 -18.49
C ASP A 17 0.52 -2.45 -17.84
N GLY A 18 0.44 -1.74 -16.72
CA GLY A 18 -0.81 -1.45 -16.09
C GLY A 18 -1.28 -2.44 -15.06
N HIS A 19 -0.35 -3.12 -14.42
CA HIS A 19 -0.67 -3.98 -13.30
C HIS A 19 -1.15 -3.15 -12.09
N SER A 20 -2.03 -3.74 -11.28
CA SER A 20 -2.46 -3.12 -10.03
C SER A 20 -1.31 -3.11 -9.02
N THR A 21 -1.23 -2.11 -8.15
CA THR A 21 -0.16 -2.00 -7.14
C THR A 21 -0.04 -3.23 -6.23
N ALA A 22 -1.15 -3.90 -5.94
CA ALA A 22 -1.14 -5.18 -5.21
C ALA A 22 -0.48 -6.31 -6.01
N GLU A 23 -0.72 -6.37 -7.33
CA GLU A 23 -0.13 -7.37 -8.22
C GLU A 23 1.38 -7.11 -8.43
N ILE A 24 1.74 -5.84 -8.63
CA ILE A 24 3.14 -5.40 -8.71
C ILE A 24 3.88 -5.79 -7.42
N GLY A 25 3.25 -5.59 -6.26
CA GLY A 25 3.80 -6.00 -4.98
C GLY A 25 4.02 -7.50 -4.88
N ARG A 26 3.02 -8.31 -5.27
CA ARG A 26 3.13 -9.78 -5.32
C ARG A 26 4.28 -10.24 -6.21
N ARG A 27 4.43 -9.66 -7.42
CA ARG A 27 5.49 -10.03 -8.38
C ARG A 27 6.89 -9.64 -7.93
N MET A 28 7.03 -8.51 -7.23
CA MET A 28 8.33 -8.01 -6.76
C MET A 28 8.64 -8.45 -5.31
N GLY A 29 7.77 -9.20 -4.65
CA GLY A 29 7.95 -9.63 -3.27
C GLY A 29 7.88 -8.48 -2.25
N ILE A 30 7.20 -7.38 -2.59
CA ILE A 30 7.08 -6.19 -1.74
C ILE A 30 5.62 -5.86 -1.42
N THR A 31 5.39 -5.09 -0.35
CA THR A 31 4.03 -4.72 0.03
C THR A 31 3.42 -3.73 -0.97
N LYS A 32 2.09 -3.79 -1.15
CA LYS A 32 1.35 -2.82 -1.98
C LYS A 32 1.65 -1.36 -1.57
N ASN A 33 1.82 -1.12 -0.27
CA ASN A 33 2.09 0.22 0.26
C ASN A 33 3.51 0.69 -0.10
N ALA A 34 4.49 -0.21 -0.14
CA ALA A 34 5.84 0.11 -0.62
C ALA A 34 5.82 0.50 -2.11
N VAL A 35 5.04 -0.23 -2.93
CA VAL A 35 4.83 0.10 -4.36
C VAL A 35 4.21 1.48 -4.51
N VAL A 36 3.10 1.77 -3.80
CA VAL A 36 2.42 3.07 -3.84
C VAL A 36 3.36 4.19 -3.41
N GLY A 37 4.07 4.02 -2.29
CA GLY A 37 5.00 5.01 -1.78
C GLY A 37 6.14 5.30 -2.76
N LYS A 38 6.69 4.28 -3.41
CA LYS A 38 7.76 4.48 -4.40
C LYS A 38 7.23 5.10 -5.69
N ALA A 39 6.08 4.65 -6.21
CA ALA A 39 5.47 5.23 -7.40
C ALA A 39 5.17 6.73 -7.22
N HIS A 40 4.69 7.12 -6.03
CA HIS A 40 4.45 8.51 -5.68
C HIS A 40 5.74 9.34 -5.64
N ARG A 41 6.82 8.80 -5.07
CA ARG A 41 8.14 9.46 -5.05
C ARG A 41 8.77 9.59 -6.44
N LEU A 42 8.46 8.68 -7.36
CA LEU A 42 8.92 8.70 -8.75
C LEU A 42 8.05 9.60 -9.65
N VAL A 43 7.01 10.24 -9.11
CA VAL A 43 6.07 11.12 -9.84
C VAL A 43 5.53 10.45 -11.10
N LEU A 44 5.27 9.14 -11.02
CA LEU A 44 4.68 8.41 -12.14
C LEU A 44 3.26 8.92 -12.40
N SER A 45 2.89 9.07 -13.67
CA SER A 45 1.58 9.62 -14.05
C SER A 45 0.45 8.89 -13.32
N PRO A 46 -0.47 9.63 -12.67
CA PRO A 46 -1.60 9.03 -11.98
C PRO A 46 -2.46 8.32 -13.02
N ARG A 47 -2.62 7.00 -12.88
CA ARG A 47 -3.56 6.26 -13.73
C ARG A 47 -4.99 6.76 -13.46
N PRO A 48 -5.79 7.06 -14.51
CA PRO A 48 -7.22 7.27 -14.33
C PRO A 48 -7.80 5.95 -13.80
N SER A 49 -8.24 5.95 -12.55
CA SER A 49 -8.58 4.74 -11.81
C SER A 49 -9.94 4.20 -12.28
N PRO A 50 -10.02 3.06 -13.01
CA PRO A 50 -11.27 2.36 -13.21
C PRO A 50 -11.40 1.45 -12.00
N ILE A 51 -11.91 1.98 -10.89
CA ILE A 51 -12.01 1.26 -9.62
C ILE A 51 -12.91 0.02 -9.82
N ARG A 52 -12.34 -1.13 -10.16
CA ARG A 52 -12.94 -2.43 -9.87
C ARG A 52 -12.50 -2.79 -8.46
N ARG A 53 -13.35 -2.49 -7.47
CA ARG A 53 -13.28 -3.10 -6.13
C ARG A 53 -13.49 -4.60 -6.30
N GLY A 54 -12.43 -5.34 -6.60
CA GLY A 54 -12.41 -6.78 -6.34
C GLY A 54 -12.50 -7.01 -4.83
N PRO A 55 -13.24 -8.02 -4.36
CA PRO A 55 -13.50 -8.23 -2.94
C PRO A 55 -12.17 -8.42 -2.20
N ALA A 56 -12.02 -7.69 -1.10
CA ALA A 56 -10.93 -7.90 -0.17
C ALA A 56 -11.13 -9.27 0.50
N ASP A 57 -10.62 -10.32 -0.12
CA ASP A 57 -10.55 -11.65 0.48
C ASP A 57 -9.45 -11.66 1.53
N GLY A 58 -9.86 -11.42 2.76
CA GLY A 58 -9.01 -11.39 3.94
C GLY A 58 -9.70 -10.57 5.03
N PRO A 59 -9.93 -11.13 6.23
CA PRO A 59 -10.52 -10.37 7.31
C PRO A 59 -9.57 -9.22 7.64
N ILE A 60 -9.96 -8.00 7.25
CA ILE A 60 -9.42 -6.77 7.81
C ILE A 60 -9.86 -6.76 9.28
N VAL A 61 -9.13 -7.50 10.11
CA VAL A 61 -9.09 -7.29 11.54
C VAL A 61 -8.44 -5.92 11.69
N ARG A 62 -9.27 -4.89 11.56
CA ARG A 62 -8.97 -3.54 12.02
C ARG A 62 -8.75 -3.69 13.51
N ARG A 63 -7.52 -3.98 13.93
CA ARG A 63 -7.09 -3.76 15.31
C ARG A 63 -7.31 -2.28 15.54
N ALA A 64 -8.43 -1.96 16.16
CA ALA A 64 -8.68 -0.65 16.69
C ALA A 64 -7.46 -0.27 17.55
N PRO A 65 -6.93 0.96 17.46
CA PRO A 65 -5.99 1.41 18.46
C PRO A 65 -6.74 1.31 19.79
N ARG A 66 -6.34 0.37 20.64
CA ARG A 66 -6.81 0.32 22.03
C ARG A 66 -6.29 1.59 22.66
N ARG A 67 -7.11 2.64 22.66
CA ARG A 67 -6.89 3.82 23.48
C ARG A 67 -6.90 3.28 24.92
N PRO A 68 -5.81 3.39 25.70
CA PRO A 68 -5.93 3.12 27.11
C PRO A 68 -6.89 4.19 27.63
N THR A 69 -8.09 3.77 28.02
CA THR A 69 -8.99 4.56 28.84
C THR A 69 -8.21 4.80 30.12
N GLY A 70 -7.60 5.99 30.26
CA GLY A 70 -7.00 6.41 31.51
C GLY A 70 -8.05 6.36 32.63
N PRO A 71 -7.63 6.16 33.89
CA PRO A 71 -8.57 6.07 34.99
C PRO A 71 -9.37 7.37 35.08
N THR A 72 -10.70 7.23 35.04
CA THR A 72 -11.63 8.26 35.48
C THR A 72 -11.19 8.70 36.87
N LEU A 73 -10.80 9.98 37.01
CA LEU A 73 -10.56 10.57 38.33
C LEU A 73 -11.85 10.42 39.16
N PRO A 74 -11.81 9.90 40.39
CA PRO A 74 -12.97 9.97 41.26
C PRO A 74 -13.18 11.44 41.66
N ALA A 75 -14.44 11.88 41.62
CA ALA A 75 -14.84 13.20 42.06
C ALA A 75 -14.63 13.35 43.58
N LEU A 76 -13.99 14.46 43.98
CA LEU A 76 -14.06 15.06 45.31
C LEU A 76 -14.24 16.58 45.12
#